data_AF-A0A1X0J650-F1
#
_entry.id   AF-A0A1X0J650-F1
#
_cell.length_a   1.000
_cell.length_b   1.000
_cell.length_c   1.000
_cell.angle_alpha   90.00
_cell.angle_beta   90.00
_cell.angle_gamma   90.00
#
_symmetry.space_group_name_H-M   'P 1'
#
loop_
_entity.id
_entity.type
_entity.pdbx_description
1 polymer ?
#
loop_
_entity_poly.entity_id
_entity_poly.type
_entity_poly.pdbx_seq_one_letter_code
_entity_poly.pdbx_strand_id
1 'polypeptide(L)' 'MTRLRRVHGQLGGVIGMIEDGRGCKEVVTQLAAVSKALDRAGFTIIATGLRECIDPSAGGGAQTLTIDELERLFLSLA' A
#
# COMPACT_ATOMS: atom_id res chain seq x y z
N MET A 1 0.85 2.57 -9.72
CA MET A 1 0.69 4.03 -9.47
C MET A 1 -0.76 4.48 -9.23
N THR A 2 -1.75 4.06 -10.03
CA THR A 2 -3.16 4.51 -9.92
C THR A 2 -3.79 4.33 -8.54
N ARG A 3 -3.49 3.22 -7.84
CA ARG A 3 -4.00 2.93 -6.49
C ARG A 3 -3.46 3.92 -5.44
N LEU A 4 -2.16 4.20 -5.45
CA LEU A 4 -1.53 5.13 -4.51
C LEU A 4 -2.04 6.57 -4.70
N ARG A 5 -2.25 7.03 -5.94
CA ARG A 5 -2.85 8.34 -6.22
C ARG A 5 -4.27 8.46 -5.64
N ARG A 6 -5.06 7.38 -5.70
CA ARG A 6 -6.38 7.34 -5.08
C ARG A 6 -6.29 7.40 -3.55
N VAL A 7 -5.41 6.61 -2.93
CA VAL A 7 -5.19 6.62 -1.48
C VAL A 7 -4.78 8.02 -1.00
N HIS A 8 -3.91 8.71 -1.73
CA HIS A 8 -3.52 10.09 -1.44
C HIS A 8 -4.72 11.04 -1.40
N GLY A 9 -5.61 10.98 -2.40
CA GLY A 9 -6.83 11.79 -2.42
C GLY A 9 -7.79 11.46 -1.26
N GLN A 10 -7.91 10.18 -0.90
CA GLN A 10 -8.74 9.78 0.25
C GLN A 10 -8.15 10.26 1.58
N LEU A 11 -6.84 10.22 1.74
CA LEU A 11 -6.15 10.76 2.93
C LEU A 11 -6.33 12.28 3.02
N GLY A 12 -6.21 13.01 1.92
CA GLY A 12 -6.53 14.44 1.88
C GLY A 12 -7.98 14.72 2.30
N GLY A 13 -8.92 13.87 1.89
CA GLY A 13 -10.30 13.92 2.37
C GLY A 13 -10.41 13.76 3.89
N VAL A 14 -9.71 12.78 4.48
CA VAL A 14 -9.69 12.57 5.94
C VAL A 14 -9.12 13.78 6.68
N ILE A 15 -8.06 14.40 6.16
CA ILE A 15 -7.48 15.63 6.73
C ILE A 15 -8.53 16.75 6.74
N GLY A 16 -9.19 17.00 5.61
CA GLY A 16 -10.27 17.99 5.54
C GLY A 16 -11.42 17.69 6.52
N MET A 17 -11.79 16.41 6.70
CA MET A 17 -12.80 16.04 7.69
C MET A 17 -12.41 16.42 9.12
N ILE A 18 -11.13 16.34 9.47
CA ILE A 18 -10.61 16.71 10.78
C ILE A 18 -10.61 18.24 10.93
N GLU A 19 -10.15 18.96 9.90
CA GLU A 19 -10.13 20.43 9.86
C GLU A 19 -11.54 21.02 9.96
N ASP A 20 -12.52 20.38 9.32
CA ASP A 20 -13.95 20.73 9.38
C ASP A 20 -14.62 20.34 10.70
N GLY A 21 -13.90 19.68 11.62
CA GLY A 21 -14.43 19.26 12.93
C GLY A 21 -15.50 18.17 12.85
N ARG A 22 -15.45 17.28 11.83
CA ARG A 22 -16.43 16.20 11.68
C ARG A 22 -16.38 15.19 12.82
N GLY A 23 -17.48 14.46 13.00
CA GLY A 23 -17.63 13.49 14.07
C GLY A 23 -16.57 12.38 14.02
N CYS A 24 -16.01 12.06 15.19
CA CYS A 24 -14.97 11.05 15.37
C CYS A 24 -15.28 9.71 14.66
N LYS A 25 -16.52 9.22 14.77
CA LYS A 25 -16.96 7.98 14.12
C LYS A 25 -16.79 8.02 12.60
N GLU A 26 -17.14 9.14 11.97
CA GLU A 26 -17.04 9.30 10.52
C GLU A 26 -15.58 9.37 10.06
N VAL A 27 -14.76 10.14 10.79
CA VAL A 27 -13.31 10.25 10.54
C VAL A 27 -12.64 8.89 10.66
N VAL A 28 -12.87 8.15 11.75
CA VAL A 28 -12.28 6.82 11.97
C VAL A 28 -12.76 5.81 10.92
N THR A 29 -14.02 5.88 10.50
CA THR A 29 -14.56 5.01 9.44
C THR A 29 -13.85 5.26 8.11
N GLN A 30 -13.66 6.53 7.73
CA GLN A 30 -12.92 6.85 6.50
C GLN A 30 -11.45 6.51 6.62
N LEU A 31 -10.81 6.79 7.75
CA LEU A 31 -9.41 6.43 7.99
C LEU A 31 -9.19 4.91 7.87
N ALA A 32 -10.08 4.09 8.42
CA ALA A 32 -10.03 2.64 8.26
C ALA A 32 -10.16 2.20 6.79
N ALA A 33 -11.01 2.88 6.01
CA ALA A 33 -11.12 2.62 4.57
C ALA A 33 -9.85 3.01 3.81
N VAL A 34 -9.18 4.11 4.20
CA VAL A 34 -7.88 4.53 3.65
C VAL A 34 -6.81 3.48 3.98
N SER A 35 -6.71 3.05 5.24
CA SER A 35 -5.76 2.01 5.67
C SER A 35 -5.91 0.75 4.82
N LYS A 36 -7.14 0.24 4.70
CA LYS A 36 -7.41 -0.97 3.90
C LYS A 36 -7.07 -0.79 2.40
N ALA A 37 -7.23 0.41 1.87
CA ALA A 37 -6.85 0.70 0.49
C ALA A 37 -5.33 0.78 0.32
N LEU A 38 -4.61 1.28 1.33
CA LEU A 38 -3.16 1.31 1.39
C LEU A 38 -2.58 -0.11 1.48
N ASP A 39 -3.10 -0.97 2.37
CA ASP A 39 -2.65 -2.36 2.50
C ASP A 39 -2.75 -3.10 1.17
N ARG A 40 -3.88 -2.96 0.48
CA ARG A 40 -4.10 -3.54 -0.87
C ARG A 40 -3.10 -3.02 -1.90
N ALA A 41 -2.73 -1.74 -1.82
CA ALA A 41 -1.71 -1.17 -2.70
C ALA A 41 -0.33 -1.77 -2.38
N GLY A 42 0.02 -1.89 -1.10
CA GLY A 42 1.24 -2.53 -0.60
C GLY A 42 1.36 -3.99 -1.07
N PHE A 43 0.32 -4.80 -0.86
CA PHE A 43 0.30 -6.19 -1.34
C PHE A 43 0.49 -6.31 -2.86
N THR A 44 -0.09 -5.38 -3.63
CA THR A 44 0.08 -5.38 -5.09
C THR A 44 1.54 -5.11 -5.49
N ILE A 45 2.21 -4.20 -4.77
CA ILE A 45 3.62 -3.86 -5.02
C ILE A 45 4.52 -5.06 -4.69
N ILE A 46 4.34 -5.65 -3.51
CA ILE A 46 5.11 -6.84 -3.10
C ILE A 46 4.88 -8.01 -4.05
N ALA A 47 3.63 -8.27 -4.45
CA ALA A 47 3.31 -9.32 -5.42
C ALA A 47 3.95 -9.08 -6.80
N THR A 48 4.17 -7.83 -7.18
CA THR A 48 4.88 -7.50 -8.42
C THR A 48 6.37 -7.79 -8.27
N GLY A 49 6.99 -7.38 -7.16
CA GLY A 49 8.38 -7.71 -6.85
C GLY A 49 8.61 -9.23 -6.77
N LEU A 50 7.68 -9.99 -6.18
CA LEU A 50 7.72 -11.46 -6.17
C LEU A 50 7.74 -12.06 -7.58
N ARG A 51 6.91 -11.56 -8.51
CA ARG A 51 6.90 -12.04 -9.90
C ARG A 51 8.22 -11.75 -10.61
N GLU A 52 8.78 -10.57 -10.41
CA GLU A 52 10.08 -10.19 -10.99
C GLU A 52 11.23 -11.03 -10.43
N CYS A 53 11.16 -11.45 -9.16
CA CYS A 53 12.17 -12.32 -8.55
C CYS A 53 12.06 -13.79 -8.99
N ILE A 54 10.87 -14.24 -9.40
CA ILE A 54 10.60 -15.65 -9.76
C ILE A 54 10.75 -15.88 -11.28
N ASP A 55 10.71 -14.83 -12.13
CA ASP A 55 10.85 -14.99 -13.58
C ASP A 55 12.32 -15.13 -14.01
N PRO A 56 12.79 -16.35 -14.37
CA PRO A 56 14.17 -16.58 -14.78
C PRO A 56 14.53 -15.93 -16.12
N SER A 57 13.54 -15.42 -16.86
CA SER A 57 13.70 -14.73 -18.15
C SER A 57 13.92 -13.22 -17.97
N ALA A 58 13.70 -12.68 -16.77
CA ALA A 58 13.97 -11.30 -16.40
C ALA A 58 15.49 -11.09 -16.22
N GLY A 59 16.24 -11.27 -17.30
CA GLY A 59 17.68 -11.04 -17.32
C GLY A 59 18.02 -9.59 -17.02
N GLY A 60 18.73 -9.34 -15.92
CA GLY A 60 19.59 -8.17 -15.77
C GLY A 60 19.33 -7.26 -14.57
N GLY A 61 20.15 -7.43 -13.53
CA GLY A 61 20.81 -6.30 -12.84
C GLY A 61 20.02 -5.45 -11.84
N ALA A 62 18.71 -5.60 -11.69
CA ALA A 62 17.98 -4.94 -10.60
C ALA A 62 18.06 -5.82 -9.35
N GLN A 63 18.45 -5.22 -8.21
CA GLN A 63 18.52 -5.85 -6.89
C GLN A 63 17.28 -6.72 -6.64
N THR A 64 17.42 -8.01 -6.91
CA THR A 64 16.36 -8.99 -6.79
C THR A 64 16.14 -9.15 -5.30
N LEU A 65 15.00 -8.69 -4.79
CA LEU A 65 14.67 -8.88 -3.38
C LEU A 65 14.75 -10.38 -3.08
N THR A 66 15.53 -10.74 -2.08
CA THR A 66 15.59 -12.12 -1.61
C THR A 66 14.23 -12.55 -1.10
N ILE A 67 13.98 -13.87 -1.06
CA ILE A 67 12.74 -14.41 -0.50
C ILE A 67 12.53 -13.93 0.94
N ASP A 68 13.61 -13.86 1.74
CA ASP A 68 13.58 -13.37 3.12
C ASP A 68 13.19 -11.88 3.22
N GLU A 69 13.67 -11.04 2.30
CA GLU A 69 13.29 -9.62 2.24
C GLU A 69 11.81 -9.46 1.85
N LEU A 70 11.32 -10.29 0.92
CA LEU A 70 9.93 -10.29 0.51
C LEU A 70 9.00 -10.78 1.62
N GLU A 71 9.42 -11.80 2.38
CA GLU A 71 8.69 -12.28 3.56
C GLU A 71 8.59 -11.17 4.62
N ARG A 72 9.70 -10.48 4.93
CA ARG A 72 9.70 -9.34 5.85
C ARG A 72 8.78 -8.21 5.40
N LEU A 73 8.83 -7.85 4.12
CA LEU A 73 7.96 -6.81 3.55
C LEU A 73 6.49 -7.23 3.65
N PHE A 74 6.17 -8.49 3.36
CA PHE A 74 4.81 -9.00 3.47
C PHE A 74 4.28 -8.95 4.91
N LEU A 75 5.09 -9.40 5.88
CA LEU A 75 4.73 -9.39 7.30
C LEU A 75 4.56 -7.97 7.86
N SER A 76 5.18 -6.95 7.26
CA SER A 76 4.99 -5.55 7.67
C SER A 76 3.62 -4.96 7.29
N LEU A 77 2.85 -5.65 6.46
CA LEU A 77 1.50 -5.25 6.03
C LEU A 77 0.40 -6.10 6.69
N ALA A 78 0.75 -7.03 7.58
CA ALA A 78 -0.14 -7.99 8.23
C ALA A 78 -0.63 -7.52 9.61
#